data_AF-A0A2A4F1S5-F1
#
_entry.id   AF-A0A2A4F1S5-F1
#
_cell.length_a   1.000
_cell.length_b   1.000
_cell.length_c   1.000
_cell.angle_alpha   90.00
_cell.angle_beta   90.00
_cell.angle_gamma   90.00
#
_symmetry.space_group_name_H-M   'P 1'
#
loop_
_entity.id
_entity.type
_entity.pdbx_description
1 polymer ?
#
loop_
_entity_poly.entity_id
_entity_poly.type
_entity_poly.pdbx_seq_one_letter_code
_entity_poly.pdbx_strand_id
1 'polypeptide(L)'
;MSVFTKRLKQARKAAKLSQEKLGVLAGIDEMSASARMNQYERGKHEPDFPMVARIAKALRLPTCFFYAERDTEAKLIAAFHRLDDERKAALLDQAIRWAGVDDELRAI
;
A
#
# COMPACT_ATOMS: atom_id res chain seq x y z
N MET A 1 -0.04 14.80 -9.15
CA MET A 1 0.19 13.34 -8.99
C MET A 1 -0.61 12.90 -7.80
N SER A 2 -1.54 11.94 -7.93
CA SER A 2 -2.36 11.49 -6.79
C SER A 2 -1.51 10.71 -5.77
N VAL A 3 -2.04 10.57 -4.55
CA VAL A 3 -1.42 9.75 -3.49
C VAL A 3 -1.21 8.32 -3.99
N PHE A 4 -2.23 7.75 -4.64
CA PHE A 4 -2.17 6.43 -5.26
C PHE A 4 -1.01 6.31 -6.27
N THR A 5 -0.90 7.26 -7.22
CA THR A 5 0.16 7.24 -8.22
C THR A 5 1.56 7.27 -7.58
N LYS A 6 1.76 8.12 -6.56
CA LYS A 6 3.03 8.20 -5.82
C LYS A 6 3.35 6.87 -5.15
N ARG A 7 2.39 6.29 -4.42
CA ARG A 7 2.57 5.07 -3.64
C ARG A 7 2.74 3.82 -4.50
N LEU A 8 2.00 3.71 -5.60
CA LEU A 8 2.14 2.63 -6.58
C LEU A 8 3.57 2.58 -7.13
N LYS A 9 4.06 3.72 -7.63
CA LYS A 9 5.41 3.81 -8.20
C LYS A 9 6.49 3.53 -7.17
N GLN A 10 6.32 4.03 -5.94
CA GLN A 10 7.23 3.76 -4.83
C GLN A 10 7.29 2.27 -4.49
N ALA A 11 6.15 1.63 -4.26
CA ALA A 11 6.08 0.22 -3.89
C ALA A 11 6.60 -0.69 -5.00
N ARG A 12 6.23 -0.43 -6.26
CA ARG A 12 6.72 -1.20 -7.41
C ARG A 12 8.24 -1.13 -7.52
N LYS A 13 8.82 0.06 -7.42
CA LYS A 13 10.28 0.24 -7.47
C LYS A 13 10.98 -0.46 -6.31
N ALA A 14 10.43 -0.38 -5.09
CA ALA A 14 10.98 -1.08 -3.93
C ALA A 14 10.93 -2.60 -4.10
N ALA A 15 9.89 -3.13 -4.76
CA ALA A 15 9.76 -4.53 -5.11
C ALA A 15 10.60 -4.95 -6.35
N LYS A 16 11.32 -4.01 -6.98
CA LYS A 16 12.12 -4.24 -8.21
C LYS A 16 11.33 -4.85 -9.37
N LEU A 17 10.05 -4.48 -9.49
CA LEU A 17 9.18 -4.97 -10.58
C LEU A 17 9.12 -3.98 -11.75
N SER A 18 9.06 -4.49 -12.98
CA SER A 18 8.63 -3.69 -14.14
C SER A 18 7.13 -3.37 -14.05
N GLN A 19 6.67 -2.38 -14.81
CA GLN A 19 5.24 -2.04 -14.90
C GLN A 19 4.45 -3.25 -15.42
N GLU A 20 4.93 -3.87 -16.50
CA GLU A 20 4.39 -5.12 -17.05
C GLU A 20 4.30 -6.24 -16.01
N LYS A 21 5.42 -6.54 -15.33
CA LYS A 21 5.45 -7.65 -14.36
C LYS A 21 4.47 -7.43 -13.21
N LEU A 22 4.35 -6.19 -12.70
CA LEU A 22 3.34 -5.88 -11.69
C LEU A 22 1.92 -6.03 -12.25
N GLY A 23 1.67 -5.57 -13.47
CA GLY A 23 0.37 -5.73 -14.13
C GLY A 23 -0.06 -7.19 -14.23
N VAL A 24 0.84 -8.05 -14.72
CA VAL A 24 0.60 -9.50 -14.83
C VAL A 24 0.36 -10.13 -13.45
N LEU A 25 1.20 -9.81 -12.44
CA LEU A 25 1.01 -10.32 -11.07
C LEU A 25 -0.31 -9.85 -10.43
N ALA A 26 -0.79 -8.66 -10.81
CA ALA A 26 -2.09 -8.16 -10.39
C ALA A 26 -3.25 -8.74 -11.21
N GLY A 27 -3.01 -9.66 -12.16
CA GLY A 27 -4.04 -10.29 -12.99
C GLY A 27 -4.56 -9.39 -14.12
N ILE A 28 -3.73 -8.50 -14.64
CA ILE A 28 -3.99 -7.80 -15.91
C ILE A 28 -3.46 -8.69 -17.04
N ASP A 29 -4.21 -8.76 -18.13
CA ASP A 29 -3.77 -9.40 -19.37
C ASP A 29 -2.40 -8.87 -19.82
N GLU A 30 -1.49 -9.78 -20.18
CA GLU A 30 -0.08 -9.48 -20.46
C GLU A 30 0.09 -8.41 -21.55
N MET A 31 -0.71 -8.48 -22.61
CA MET A 31 -0.66 -7.53 -23.74
C MET A 31 -1.03 -6.10 -23.33
N SER A 32 -1.77 -5.93 -22.23
CA SER A 32 -2.21 -4.63 -21.71
C SER A 32 -1.54 -4.21 -20.40
N ALA A 33 -0.77 -5.10 -19.77
CA ALA A 33 -0.24 -4.94 -18.42
C ALA A 33 0.65 -3.69 -18.28
N SER A 34 1.62 -3.53 -19.19
CA SER A 34 2.55 -2.39 -19.19
C SER A 34 1.80 -1.06 -19.36
N ALA A 35 0.90 -0.99 -20.35
CA ALA A 35 0.14 0.22 -20.66
C ALA A 35 -0.77 0.65 -19.50
N ARG A 36 -1.51 -0.29 -18.89
CA ARG A 36 -2.40 0.02 -17.75
C ARG A 36 -1.63 0.49 -16.52
N MET A 37 -0.54 -0.20 -16.16
CA MET A 37 0.29 0.23 -15.03
C MET A 37 0.93 1.59 -15.28
N ASN A 38 1.34 1.89 -16.51
CA ASN A 38 1.82 3.21 -16.88
C ASN A 38 0.77 4.31 -16.69
N GLN A 39 -0.47 4.05 -17.12
CA GLN A 39 -1.58 4.99 -16.96
C GLN A 39 -1.87 5.29 -15.48
N TYR A 40 -1.84 4.27 -14.63
CA TYR A 40 -1.97 4.42 -13.18
C TYR A 40 -0.79 5.22 -12.56
N GLU A 41 0.44 4.92 -12.97
CA GLU A 41 1.65 5.61 -12.50
C GLU A 41 1.82 7.04 -13.03
N ARG A 42 1.02 7.43 -14.03
CA ARG A 42 0.92 8.81 -14.52
C ARG A 42 -0.31 9.54 -14.00
N GLY A 43 -1.23 8.83 -13.32
CA GLY A 43 -2.51 9.37 -12.89
C GLY A 43 -3.46 9.69 -14.04
N LYS A 44 -3.28 9.05 -15.21
CA LYS A 44 -4.22 9.19 -16.34
C LYS A 44 -5.53 8.45 -16.06
N HIS A 45 -5.44 7.31 -15.39
CA HIS A 45 -6.57 6.55 -14.90
C HIS A 45 -6.33 6.15 -13.46
N GLU A 46 -7.41 6.07 -12.69
CA GLU A 46 -7.39 5.54 -11.34
C GLU A 46 -8.03 4.14 -11.36
N PRO A 47 -7.35 3.11 -10.83
CA PRO A 47 -7.94 1.80 -10.71
C PRO A 47 -9.08 1.80 -9.69
N ASP A 48 -10.07 0.93 -9.90
CA ASP A 48 -11.07 0.64 -8.89
C ASP A 48 -10.46 -0.12 -7.69
N PHE A 49 -11.19 -0.17 -6.57
CA PHE A 49 -10.71 -0.82 -5.36
C PHE A 49 -10.35 -2.31 -5.57
N PRO A 50 -11.13 -3.13 -6.32
CA PRO A 50 -10.73 -4.50 -6.65
C PRO A 50 -9.37 -4.61 -7.34
N MET A 51 -9.06 -3.71 -8.29
CA MET A 51 -7.74 -3.67 -8.91
C MET A 51 -6.66 -3.25 -7.89
N VAL A 52 -6.94 -2.26 -7.02
CA VAL A 52 -6.01 -1.87 -5.95
C VAL A 52 -5.72 -3.04 -5.01
N ALA A 53 -6.71 -3.82 -4.63
CA ALA A 53 -6.55 -5.01 -3.79
C ALA A 53 -5.63 -6.06 -4.45
N ARG A 54 -5.77 -6.28 -5.77
CA ARG A 54 -4.88 -7.19 -6.52
C ARG A 54 -3.44 -6.68 -6.59
N ILE A 55 -3.27 -5.38 -6.85
CA ILE A 55 -1.95 -4.71 -6.82
C ILE A 55 -1.31 -4.83 -5.43
N ALA A 56 -2.08 -4.58 -4.38
CA ALA A 56 -1.64 -4.67 -2.99
C ALA A 56 -1.16 -6.09 -2.64
N LYS A 57 -1.93 -7.11 -3.03
CA LYS A 57 -1.55 -8.52 -2.88
C LYS A 57 -0.25 -8.85 -3.63
N ALA A 58 -0.11 -8.42 -4.89
CA ALA A 58 1.10 -8.63 -5.69
C ALA A 58 2.35 -7.99 -5.04
N LEU A 59 2.18 -6.86 -4.36
CA LEU A 59 3.26 -6.12 -3.69
C LEU A 59 3.45 -6.49 -2.20
N ARG A 60 2.63 -7.40 -1.65
CA ARG A 60 2.62 -7.78 -0.23
C ARG A 60 2.51 -6.56 0.69
N LEU A 61 1.56 -5.68 0.38
CA LEU A 61 1.23 -4.47 1.12
C LEU A 61 -0.28 -4.43 1.36
N PRO A 62 -0.76 -3.75 2.41
CA PRO A 62 -2.18 -3.53 2.62
C PRO A 62 -2.69 -2.43 1.68
N THR A 63 -3.99 -2.45 1.35
CA THR A 63 -4.60 -1.45 0.44
C THR A 63 -4.45 -0.02 0.97
N CYS A 64 -4.52 0.19 2.28
CA CYS A 64 -4.35 1.50 2.92
C CYS A 64 -2.97 2.15 2.65
N PHE A 65 -1.92 1.35 2.35
CA PHE A 65 -0.62 1.89 1.96
C PHE A 65 -0.71 2.82 0.74
N PHE A 66 -1.59 2.49 -0.22
CA PHE A 66 -1.71 3.24 -1.47
C PHE A 66 -2.41 4.59 -1.30
N TYR A 67 -3.00 4.84 -0.14
CA TYR A 67 -3.71 6.08 0.20
C TYR A 67 -3.06 6.86 1.35
N ALA A 68 -1.90 6.42 1.84
CA ALA A 68 -1.16 7.13 2.88
C ALA A 68 -0.46 8.38 2.33
N GLU A 69 -0.90 9.56 2.72
CA GLU A 69 -0.35 10.82 2.21
C GLU A 69 1.08 11.07 2.68
N ARG A 70 1.34 10.81 3.97
CA ARG A 70 2.65 11.06 4.58
C ARG A 70 3.56 9.84 4.44
N ASP A 71 4.84 10.11 4.22
CA ASP A 71 5.83 9.02 4.08
C ASP A 71 6.04 8.25 5.39
N THR A 72 5.86 8.91 6.53
CA THR A 72 5.87 8.28 7.86
C THR A 72 4.72 7.28 8.01
N GLU A 73 3.50 7.65 7.63
CA GLU A 73 2.34 6.76 7.63
C GLU A 73 2.55 5.56 6.70
N ALA A 74 2.99 5.81 5.46
CA ALA A 74 3.24 4.73 4.50
C ALA A 74 4.28 3.73 5.02
N LYS A 75 5.36 4.23 5.66
CA LYS A 75 6.39 3.38 6.29
C LYS A 75 5.82 2.60 7.47
N LEU A 76 5.06 3.24 8.36
CA LEU A 76 4.43 2.58 9.51
C LEU A 76 3.48 1.48 9.04
N ILE A 77 2.58 1.78 8.10
CA ILE A 77 1.63 0.81 7.53
C ILE A 77 2.38 -0.39 6.93
N ALA A 78 3.41 -0.15 6.11
CA ALA A 78 4.18 -1.22 5.50
C ALA A 78 4.95 -2.07 6.51
N ALA A 79 5.50 -1.44 7.56
CA ALA A 79 6.21 -2.14 8.63
C ALA A 79 5.24 -2.96 9.49
N PHE A 80 4.15 -2.35 9.95
CA PHE A 80 3.11 -2.97 10.75
C PHE A 80 2.47 -4.18 10.05
N HIS A 81 2.23 -4.08 8.74
CA HIS A 81 1.70 -5.19 7.94
C HIS A 81 2.61 -6.44 7.91
N ARG A 82 3.92 -6.27 8.14
CA ARG A 82 4.89 -7.37 8.12
C ARG A 82 5.11 -8.02 9.49
N LEU A 83 4.57 -7.42 10.56
CA LEU A 83 4.66 -7.97 11.90
C LEU A 83 3.70 -9.16 12.05
N ASP A 84 4.08 -10.09 12.93
CA ASP A 84 3.15 -11.06 13.51
C ASP A 84 2.19 -10.37 14.48
N ASP A 85 1.14 -11.08 14.89
CA ASP A 85 0.06 -10.48 15.68
C ASP A 85 0.50 -10.05 17.09
N GLU A 86 1.47 -10.77 17.68
CA GLU A 86 2.07 -10.40 18.97
C GLU A 86 2.81 -9.06 18.88
N ARG A 87 3.66 -8.88 17.86
CA ARG A 87 4.39 -7.63 17.66
C ARG A 87 3.49 -6.48 17.22
N LYS A 88 2.40 -6.74 16.48
CA LYS A 88 1.39 -5.73 16.18
C LYS A 88 0.75 -5.22 17.46
N ALA A 89 0.32 -6.12 18.35
CA ALA A 89 -0.29 -5.75 19.62
C ALA A 89 0.67 -4.92 20.48
N ALA A 90 1.93 -5.36 20.61
CA ALA A 90 2.95 -4.64 21.37
C ALA A 90 3.23 -3.23 20.79
N LEU A 91 3.34 -3.10 19.47
CA LEU A 91 3.57 -1.80 18.83
C LEU A 91 2.37 -0.88 18.97
N LEU A 92 1.14 -1.39 18.83
CA LEU A 92 -0.08 -0.61 18.99
C LEU A 92 -0.22 -0.09 20.43
N ASP A 93 -0.03 -0.95 21.43
CA ASP A 93 -0.03 -0.58 22.84
C ASP A 93 1.02 0.51 23.13
N GLN A 94 2.24 0.35 22.62
CA GLN A 94 3.28 1.35 22.78
C GLN A 94 2.93 2.69 22.12
N ALA A 95 2.36 2.66 20.91
CA ALA A 95 1.97 3.87 20.19
C ALA A 95 0.82 4.61 20.90
N ILE A 96 -0.18 3.89 21.42
CA ILE A 96 -1.28 4.45 22.21
C ILE A 96 -0.75 5.10 23.49
N ARG A 97 0.15 4.42 24.21
CA ARG A 97 0.81 4.99 25.40
C ARG A 97 1.56 6.27 25.10
N TRP A 98 2.33 6.31 24.01
CA TRP A 98 3.05 7.53 23.61
C TRP A 98 2.14 8.67 23.18
N ALA A 99 1.00 8.36 22.56
CA ALA A 99 0.03 9.36 22.15
C ALA A 99 -0.71 10.00 23.34
N GLY A 100 -0.69 9.36 24.52
CA GLY A 100 -1.42 9.83 25.71
C GLY A 100 -2.94 9.76 25.54
N VAL A 101 -3.44 8.89 24.66
CA VAL A 101 -4.86 8.76 24.30
C VAL A 101 -5.40 7.51 24.97
N ASP A 102 -5.80 7.61 26.23
CA ASP A 102 -6.10 6.42 27.02
C ASP A 102 -7.47 5.76 26.72
N ASP A 103 -8.45 6.43 26.11
CA ASP A 103 -9.79 5.81 25.91
C ASP A 103 -10.31 5.78 24.46
N GLU A 104 -10.17 6.84 23.67
CA GLU A 104 -10.80 6.89 22.33
C GLU A 104 -10.16 5.97 21.28
N LEU A 105 -8.83 5.82 21.30
CA LEU A 105 -8.11 4.94 20.37
C LEU A 105 -8.13 3.46 20.79
N ARG A 106 -8.42 3.15 22.07
CA ARG A 106 -8.59 1.74 22.52
C ARG A 106 -9.94 1.16 22.10
N ALA A 107 -10.90 2.00 21.73
CA ALA A 107 -12.27 1.62 21.40
C ALA A 107 -12.53 1.39 19.89
N ILE A 108 -11.53 1.63 19.02
CA ILE A 108 -11.58 1.40 17.56
C ILE A 108 -10.82 0.12 17.23
#